data_AF-A0A2E8KPP8-F1
#
_entry.id   AF-A0A2E8KPP8-F1
#
_cell.length_a   1.000
_cell.length_b   1.000
_cell.length_c   1.000
_cell.angle_alpha   90.00
_cell.angle_beta   90.00
_cell.angle_gamma   90.00
#
_symmetry.space_group_name_H-M   'P 1'
#
loop_
_entity.id
_entity.type
_entity.pdbx_description
1 polymer ?
#
loop_
_entity_poly.entity_id
_entity_poly.type
_entity_poly.pdbx_seq_one_letter_code
_entity_poly.pdbx_strand_id
1 'polypeptide(L)'
;MVWSIALSSQKVETLLVAKRTDEGGVRLRTEEFEARFSSGKGDLDFLFLGSSTCYCGIDPYALEANGFSAFSLCSSAQKLGNSLAVLEYAKGYCNPDVVVIDLYPELWSGPLSSVECERDWTINGPGLTLDRIEPYNALLKFYFSLYEYFGVTRKPHPMVKGDVYSGLGFVERNRESISD
;
A
#
# COMPACT_ATOMS: atom_id res chain seq x y z
N MET A 1 -22.79 11.22 -16.18
CA MET A 1 -22.85 10.19 -17.23
C MET A 1 -21.58 9.33 -17.26
N VAL A 2 -20.37 9.90 -17.36
CA VAL A 2 -19.11 9.13 -17.31
C VAL A 2 -18.95 8.30 -16.03
N TRP A 3 -19.24 8.88 -14.87
CA TRP A 3 -19.14 8.21 -13.56
C TRP A 3 -20.06 7.00 -13.41
N SER A 4 -21.30 7.10 -13.88
CA SER A 4 -22.27 5.98 -13.85
C SER A 4 -21.82 4.83 -14.76
N ILE A 5 -21.20 5.14 -15.91
CA ILE A 5 -20.64 4.14 -16.82
C ILE A 5 -19.36 3.53 -16.23
N ALA A 6 -18.54 4.31 -15.52
CA ALA A 6 -17.36 3.82 -14.82
C ALA A 6 -17.70 2.80 -13.73
N LEU A 7 -18.78 3.03 -12.96
CA LEU A 7 -19.30 2.06 -11.98
C LEU A 7 -19.70 0.72 -12.61
N SER A 8 -20.16 0.74 -13.85
CA SER A 8 -20.57 -0.47 -14.58
C SER A 8 -19.46 -1.09 -15.46
N SER A 9 -18.34 -0.40 -15.66
CA SER A 9 -17.27 -0.81 -16.57
C SER A 9 -15.88 -0.47 -16.04
N GLN A 10 -15.16 -1.50 -15.61
CA GLN A 10 -13.79 -1.39 -15.09
C GLN A 10 -12.80 -0.79 -16.10
N LYS A 11 -13.01 -1.02 -17.41
CA LYS A 11 -12.17 -0.43 -18.46
C LYS A 11 -12.34 1.08 -18.54
N VAL A 12 -13.58 1.57 -18.40
CA VAL A 12 -13.89 3.00 -18.43
C VAL A 12 -13.39 3.68 -17.16
N GLU A 13 -13.54 3.03 -16.00
CA GLU A 13 -12.96 3.52 -14.75
C GLU A 13 -11.43 3.66 -14.85
N THR A 14 -10.75 2.64 -15.39
CA THR A 14 -9.29 2.66 -15.54
C THR A 14 -8.80 3.78 -16.45
N LEU A 15 -9.57 4.08 -17.50
CA LEU A 15 -9.20 5.08 -18.50
C LEU A 15 -9.51 6.52 -18.06
N LEU A 16 -10.61 6.73 -17.32
CA LEU A 16 -11.17 8.07 -17.10
C LEU A 16 -11.20 8.52 -15.63
N VAL A 17 -11.05 7.59 -14.67
CA VAL A 17 -11.20 7.89 -13.25
C VAL A 17 -9.91 7.57 -12.50
N ALA A 18 -9.51 6.30 -12.48
CA ALA A 18 -8.42 5.82 -11.66
C ALA A 18 -7.59 4.81 -12.44
N LYS A 19 -6.35 5.15 -12.81
CA LYS A 19 -5.44 4.14 -13.38
C LYS A 19 -5.21 3.06 -12.33
N ARG A 20 -5.82 1.89 -12.53
CA ARG A 20 -5.69 0.74 -11.65
C ARG A 20 -4.36 0.07 -11.91
N THR A 21 -3.40 0.28 -11.02
CA THR A 21 -2.13 -0.44 -10.93
C THR A 21 -1.96 -0.84 -9.48
N ASP A 22 -1.59 -2.08 -9.18
CA ASP A 22 -1.29 -2.55 -7.82
C ASP A 22 0.24 -2.59 -7.65
N GLU A 23 0.85 -1.40 -7.60
CA GLU A 23 2.31 -1.26 -7.54
C GLU A 23 2.81 -1.66 -6.16
N GLY A 24 3.71 -2.64 -6.10
CA GLY A 24 4.15 -3.22 -4.83
C GLY A 24 3.07 -4.06 -4.12
N GLY A 25 1.94 -4.37 -4.76
CA GLY A 25 0.96 -5.31 -4.21
C GLY A 25 0.32 -4.86 -2.89
N VAL A 26 -0.05 -3.58 -2.76
CA VAL A 26 -0.67 -3.03 -1.53
C VAL A 26 -1.86 -3.88 -1.09
N ARG A 27 -2.71 -4.30 -2.03
CA ARG A 27 -3.89 -5.11 -1.71
C ARG A 27 -3.52 -6.43 -1.03
N LEU A 28 -2.61 -7.20 -1.64
CA LEU A 28 -2.20 -8.50 -1.12
C LEU A 28 -1.58 -8.36 0.28
N ARG A 29 -0.81 -7.29 0.48
CA ARG A 29 -0.15 -7.01 1.75
C ARG A 29 -1.11 -6.63 2.85
N THR A 30 -2.09 -5.78 2.55
CA THR A 30 -3.12 -5.43 3.53
C THR A 30 -4.02 -6.62 3.82
N GLU A 31 -4.40 -7.42 2.82
CA GLU A 31 -5.17 -8.66 3.01
C GLU A 31 -4.42 -9.67 3.90
N GLU A 32 -3.12 -9.90 3.65
CA GLU A 32 -2.30 -10.78 4.50
C GLU A 32 -2.13 -10.21 5.91
N PHE A 33 -1.81 -8.91 6.01
CA PHE A 33 -1.63 -8.23 7.29
C PHE A 33 -2.89 -8.37 8.15
N GLU A 34 -4.05 -8.03 7.60
CA GLU A 34 -5.33 -8.18 8.30
C GLU A 34 -5.58 -9.65 8.65
N ALA A 35 -5.44 -10.58 7.72
CA ALA A 35 -5.64 -12.01 8.01
C ALA A 35 -4.74 -12.53 9.14
N ARG A 36 -3.50 -12.03 9.24
CA ARG A 36 -2.53 -12.43 10.26
C ARG A 36 -2.82 -11.81 11.63
N PHE A 37 -3.31 -10.58 11.68
CA PHE A 37 -3.43 -9.81 12.93
C PHE A 37 -4.89 -9.55 13.39
N SER A 38 -5.92 -9.92 12.63
CA SER A 38 -7.34 -9.67 12.98
C SER A 38 -7.86 -10.44 14.21
N SER A 39 -7.23 -11.54 14.62
CA SER A 39 -7.71 -12.37 15.73
C SER A 39 -7.40 -11.83 17.14
N GLY A 40 -6.90 -10.59 17.22
CA GLY A 40 -6.58 -9.89 18.47
C GLY A 40 -5.08 -9.69 18.60
N LYS A 41 -4.67 -8.41 18.59
CA LYS A 41 -3.29 -7.88 18.80
C LYS A 41 -2.22 -8.96 18.73
N GLY A 42 -1.97 -9.49 17.53
CA GLY A 42 -0.82 -10.35 17.34
C GLY A 42 0.44 -9.53 17.64
N ASP A 43 1.37 -10.13 18.36
CA ASP A 43 2.66 -9.50 18.62
C ASP A 43 3.43 -9.43 17.29
N LEU A 44 4.00 -8.26 17.01
CA LEU A 44 4.82 -7.99 15.84
C LEU A 44 6.09 -7.31 16.32
N ASP A 45 7.25 -7.97 16.20
CA ASP A 45 8.50 -7.40 16.69
C ASP A 45 8.92 -6.21 15.82
N PHE A 46 8.82 -6.33 14.49
CA PHE A 46 9.26 -5.32 13.54
C PHE A 46 8.21 -4.98 12.48
N LEU A 47 7.78 -3.72 12.45
CA LEU A 47 7.00 -3.15 11.35
C LEU A 47 7.87 -2.25 10.47
N PHE A 48 7.97 -2.57 9.19
CA PHE A 48 8.67 -1.75 8.20
C PHE A 48 7.73 -0.80 7.47
N LEU A 49 8.11 0.48 7.41
CA LEU A 49 7.41 1.57 6.72
C LEU A 49 8.40 2.36 5.86
N GLY A 50 7.96 2.82 4.69
CA GLY A 50 8.86 3.52 3.77
C GLY A 50 8.54 3.24 2.31
N SER A 51 9.40 3.77 1.44
CA SER A 51 9.12 3.86 0.01
C SER A 51 9.27 2.52 -0.74
N SER A 52 9.27 2.56 -2.07
CA SER A 52 9.43 1.34 -2.88
C SER A 52 10.77 0.64 -2.72
N THR A 53 11.80 1.35 -2.27
CA THR A 53 13.09 0.78 -1.85
C THR A 53 12.95 -0.20 -0.69
N CYS A 54 12.02 0.05 0.23
CA CYS A 54 11.82 -0.79 1.40
C CYS A 54 11.16 -2.13 1.04
N TYR A 55 9.99 -2.13 0.40
CA TYR A 55 9.23 -3.37 0.20
C TYR A 55 9.92 -4.37 -0.74
N CYS A 56 10.89 -3.93 -1.54
CA CYS A 56 11.68 -4.82 -2.39
C CYS A 56 13.15 -4.96 -1.95
N GLY A 57 13.59 -4.16 -0.97
CA GLY A 57 14.99 -4.13 -0.54
C GLY A 57 15.23 -4.69 0.86
N ILE A 58 14.18 -4.76 1.69
CA ILE A 58 14.25 -5.34 3.03
C ILE A 58 13.36 -6.58 3.06
N ASP A 59 13.99 -7.74 3.18
CA ASP A 59 13.32 -9.03 3.30
C ASP A 59 13.02 -9.34 4.80
N PRO A 60 11.74 -9.33 5.23
CA PRO A 60 11.35 -9.69 6.59
C PRO A 60 11.69 -11.13 6.97
N TYR A 61 11.82 -12.06 6.01
CA TYR A 61 12.19 -13.45 6.30
C TYR A 61 13.59 -13.57 6.91
N ALA A 62 14.48 -12.61 6.64
CA ALA A 62 15.79 -12.56 7.29
C ALA A 62 15.67 -12.40 8.83
N LEU A 63 14.62 -11.73 9.30
CA LEU A 63 14.32 -11.61 10.74
C LEU A 63 13.56 -12.83 11.28
N GLU A 64 12.59 -13.38 10.52
CA GLU A 64 11.89 -14.60 10.93
C GLU A 64 12.86 -15.79 11.10
N ALA A 65 13.90 -15.87 10.26
CA ALA A 65 14.96 -16.88 10.39
C ALA A 65 15.73 -16.79 11.73
N ASN A 66 15.68 -15.64 12.41
CA ASN A 66 16.29 -15.40 13.71
C ASN A 66 15.26 -15.40 14.86
N GLY A 67 14.02 -15.82 14.60
CA GLY A 67 12.95 -15.92 15.60
C GLY A 67 12.21 -14.62 15.88
N PHE A 68 12.37 -13.59 15.04
CA PHE A 68 11.63 -12.32 15.14
C PHE A 68 10.53 -12.23 14.09
N SER A 69 9.32 -11.91 14.53
CA SER A 69 8.21 -11.61 13.64
C SER A 69 8.38 -10.24 12.97
N ALA A 70 8.18 -10.20 11.66
CA ALA A 70 8.39 -8.99 10.88
C ALA A 70 7.37 -8.86 9.75
N PHE A 71 6.98 -7.61 9.45
CA PHE A 71 6.05 -7.34 8.35
C PHE A 71 6.34 -5.98 7.71
N SER A 72 6.17 -5.89 6.39
CA SER A 72 6.31 -4.65 5.62
C SER A 72 4.99 -4.10 5.11
N LEU A 73 4.64 -2.89 5.54
CA LEU A 73 3.54 -2.09 4.97
C LEU A 73 4.06 -0.92 4.13
N CYS A 74 5.29 -1.03 3.63
CA CYS A 74 5.92 -0.03 2.76
C CYS A 74 5.10 0.19 1.47
N SER A 75 5.21 1.32 0.79
CA SER A 75 4.39 1.61 -0.41
C SER A 75 5.11 2.57 -1.34
N SER A 76 4.68 2.64 -2.60
CA SER A 76 5.38 3.46 -3.59
C SER A 76 5.36 4.92 -3.19
N ALA A 77 6.55 5.55 -3.25
CA ALA A 77 6.78 6.92 -2.81
C ALA A 77 6.24 7.24 -1.40
N GLN A 78 6.07 6.25 -0.52
CA GLN A 78 5.59 6.49 0.85
C GLN A 78 6.54 7.41 1.60
N LYS A 79 6.00 8.56 2.04
CA LYS A 79 6.70 9.57 2.83
C LYS A 79 6.33 9.50 4.30
N LEU A 80 7.00 10.29 5.14
CA LEU A 80 6.76 10.33 6.59
C LEU A 80 5.30 10.52 6.99
N GLY A 81 4.56 11.42 6.32
CA GLY A 81 3.13 11.62 6.60
C GLY A 81 2.31 10.36 6.27
N ASN A 82 2.58 9.74 5.11
CA ASN A 82 1.95 8.47 4.77
C ASN A 82 2.30 7.37 5.79
N SER A 83 3.57 7.28 6.20
CA SER A 83 4.01 6.30 7.20
C SER A 83 3.29 6.46 8.54
N LEU A 84 2.98 7.69 8.96
CA LEU A 84 2.16 7.92 10.15
C LEU A 84 0.74 7.36 9.96
N ALA A 85 0.10 7.64 8.83
CA ALA A 85 -1.24 7.12 8.53
C ALA A 85 -1.26 5.59 8.45
N VAL A 86 -0.24 4.98 7.83
CA VAL A 86 -0.08 3.52 7.73
C VAL A 86 0.19 2.90 9.10
N LEU A 87 0.98 3.55 9.96
CA LEU A 87 1.22 3.11 11.33
C LEU A 87 -0.08 3.12 12.15
N GLU A 88 -0.87 4.18 12.06
CA GLU A 88 -2.17 4.24 12.76
C GLU A 88 -3.14 3.18 12.23
N TYR A 89 -3.14 2.89 10.93
CA TYR A 89 -3.86 1.75 10.37
C TYR A 89 -3.37 0.43 10.99
N ALA A 90 -2.05 0.18 11.01
CA ALA A 90 -1.47 -1.04 11.56
C ALA A 90 -1.80 -1.23 13.05
N LYS A 91 -1.79 -0.13 13.83
CA LYS A 91 -2.16 -0.10 15.25
C LYS A 91 -3.62 -0.49 15.54
N GLY A 92 -4.48 -0.48 14.52
CA GLY A 92 -5.83 -1.04 14.59
C GLY A 92 -5.85 -2.56 14.73
N TYR A 93 -4.77 -3.25 14.33
CA TYR A 93 -4.69 -4.72 14.28
C TYR A 93 -3.64 -5.30 15.23
N CYS A 94 -2.45 -4.69 15.30
CA CYS A 94 -1.34 -5.14 16.13
C CYS A 94 -0.71 -3.98 16.92
N ASN A 95 0.22 -4.27 17.83
CA ASN A 95 1.04 -3.23 18.46
C ASN A 95 2.52 -3.58 18.24
N PRO A 96 3.17 -3.02 17.20
CA PRO A 96 4.54 -3.37 16.90
C PRO A 96 5.51 -2.89 17.99
N ASP A 97 6.49 -3.71 18.35
CA ASP A 97 7.50 -3.35 19.35
C ASP A 97 8.50 -2.34 18.78
N VAL A 98 8.90 -2.54 17.52
CA VAL A 98 9.80 -1.67 16.78
C VAL A 98 9.18 -1.28 15.45
N VAL A 99 9.19 0.03 15.17
CA VAL A 99 8.86 0.58 13.85
C VAL A 99 10.15 1.00 13.17
N VAL A 100 10.44 0.38 12.03
CA VAL A 100 11.60 0.70 11.19
C VAL A 100 11.13 1.56 10.02
N ILE A 101 11.67 2.77 9.90
CA ILE A 101 11.33 3.70 8.84
C ILE A 101 12.48 3.79 7.84
N ASP A 102 12.27 3.31 6.62
CA ASP A 102 13.16 3.54 5.49
C ASP A 102 12.96 4.96 4.95
N LEU A 103 14.00 5.78 5.04
CA LEU A 103 14.00 7.17 4.62
C LEU A 103 14.73 7.32 3.29
N TYR A 104 14.02 7.77 2.27
CA TYR A 104 14.61 8.09 0.97
C TYR A 104 14.71 9.60 0.76
N PRO A 105 15.93 10.20 0.82
CA PRO A 105 16.12 11.65 0.79
C PRO A 105 15.53 12.37 -0.43
N GLU A 106 15.47 11.69 -1.57
CA GLU A 106 14.87 12.25 -2.80
C GLU A 106 13.39 12.61 -2.61
N LEU A 107 12.71 11.97 -1.66
CA LEU A 107 11.30 12.23 -1.33
C LEU A 107 11.10 13.32 -0.26
N TRP A 108 12.18 13.90 0.30
CA TRP A 108 12.07 14.89 1.39
C TRP A 108 11.57 16.25 0.92
N SER A 109 11.75 16.57 -0.36
CA SER A 109 11.22 17.82 -0.92
C SER A 109 9.70 17.76 -1.09
N GLY A 110 9.05 18.91 -0.90
CA GLY A 110 7.62 19.06 -1.09
C GLY A 110 6.77 18.55 0.10
N PRO A 111 5.51 18.15 -0.15
CA PRO A 111 4.59 17.76 0.92
C PRO A 111 5.03 16.51 1.68
N LEU A 112 4.60 16.41 2.94
CA LEU A 112 4.87 15.28 3.86
C LEU A 112 4.20 13.97 3.44
N SER A 113 3.16 14.03 2.61
CA SER A 113 2.50 12.87 2.00
C SER A 113 2.72 12.85 0.49
N SER A 114 2.77 11.65 -0.08
CA SER A 114 2.86 11.41 -1.51
C SER A 114 1.47 11.16 -2.11
N VAL A 115 1.20 11.85 -3.22
CA VAL A 115 -0.02 11.65 -4.02
C VAL A 115 -0.11 10.21 -4.50
N GLU A 116 1.03 9.62 -4.88
CA GLU A 116 1.12 8.26 -5.38
C GLU A 116 0.77 7.22 -4.32
N CYS A 117 1.34 7.35 -3.12
CA CYS A 117 1.05 6.46 -1.99
C CYS A 117 -0.43 6.54 -1.59
N GLU A 118 -0.97 7.75 -1.42
CA GLU A 118 -2.39 7.94 -1.05
C GLU A 118 -3.33 7.36 -2.10
N ARG A 119 -3.04 7.59 -3.38
CA ARG A 119 -3.81 7.04 -4.50
C ARG A 119 -3.81 5.52 -4.46
N ASP A 120 -2.64 4.90 -4.32
CA ASP A 120 -2.49 3.45 -4.35
C ASP A 120 -3.27 2.78 -3.22
N TRP A 121 -3.15 3.30 -2.00
CA TRP A 121 -3.93 2.83 -0.86
C TRP A 121 -5.43 3.07 -0.99
N THR A 122 -5.84 4.14 -1.66
CA THR A 122 -7.27 4.44 -1.92
C THR A 122 -7.87 3.49 -2.97
N ILE A 123 -7.07 3.07 -3.95
CA ILE A 123 -7.53 2.18 -5.03
C ILE A 123 -7.49 0.71 -4.59
N ASN A 124 -6.40 0.30 -3.92
CA ASN A 124 -6.03 -1.10 -3.71
C ASN A 124 -6.08 -1.53 -2.24
N GLY A 125 -6.04 -0.61 -1.28
CA GLY A 125 -6.04 -0.91 0.15
C GLY A 125 -7.33 -0.45 0.86
N PRO A 126 -7.33 -0.42 2.20
CA PRO A 126 -8.46 0.02 3.03
C PRO A 126 -8.66 1.55 3.03
N GLY A 127 -7.92 2.28 2.19
CA GLY A 127 -7.96 3.74 2.11
C GLY A 127 -7.26 4.43 3.28
N LEU A 128 -6.29 5.30 2.99
CA LEU A 128 -5.63 6.10 4.02
C LEU A 128 -6.42 7.38 4.33
N THR A 129 -6.18 7.95 5.51
CA THR A 129 -6.54 9.34 5.80
C THR A 129 -5.80 10.24 4.82
N LEU A 130 -6.52 11.16 4.18
CA LEU A 130 -5.93 12.14 3.26
C LEU A 130 -5.35 13.26 4.12
N ASP A 131 -4.03 13.21 4.35
CA ASP A 131 -3.33 14.32 4.99
C ASP A 131 -3.21 15.52 4.04
N ARG A 132 -3.18 15.25 2.74
CA ARG A 132 -3.26 16.26 1.69
C ARG A 132 -4.66 16.27 1.07
N ILE A 133 -5.31 17.43 1.08
CA ILE A 133 -6.49 17.67 0.23
C ILE A 133 -6.00 17.94 -1.20
N GLU A 134 -5.48 16.90 -1.84
CA GLU A 134 -5.21 16.94 -3.27
C GLU A 134 -6.54 16.67 -4.00
N PRO A 135 -6.99 17.57 -4.90
CA PRO A 135 -8.34 17.48 -5.48
C PRO A 135 -8.62 16.16 -6.21
N TYR A 136 -7.63 15.58 -6.89
CA TYR A 136 -7.77 14.30 -7.57
C TYR A 136 -7.88 13.14 -6.56
N ASN A 137 -7.04 13.09 -5.52
CA ASN A 137 -7.14 12.06 -4.48
C ASN A 137 -8.42 12.18 -3.65
N ALA A 138 -8.88 13.39 -3.36
CA ALA A 138 -10.15 13.63 -2.68
C ALA A 138 -11.34 13.13 -3.52
N LEU A 139 -11.33 13.43 -4.82
CA LEU A 139 -12.34 12.97 -5.77
C LEU A 139 -12.31 11.45 -5.94
N LEU A 140 -11.12 10.86 -6.00
CA LEU A 140 -10.94 9.41 -6.01
C LEU A 140 -11.53 8.81 -4.76
N LYS A 141 -11.14 9.27 -3.56
CA LYS A 141 -11.64 8.74 -2.30
C LYS A 141 -13.17 8.82 -2.24
N PHE A 142 -13.76 9.94 -2.65
CA PHE A 142 -15.21 10.09 -2.75
C PHE A 142 -15.84 9.05 -3.71
N TYR A 143 -15.26 8.88 -4.90
CA TYR A 143 -15.71 7.85 -5.85
C TYR A 143 -15.64 6.44 -5.26
N PHE A 144 -14.54 6.12 -4.59
CA PHE A 144 -14.29 4.83 -3.96
C PHE A 144 -15.26 4.56 -2.80
N SER A 145 -15.56 5.56 -1.97
CA SER A 145 -16.59 5.47 -0.92
C SER A 145 -18.00 5.26 -1.48
N LEU A 146 -18.36 5.90 -2.60
CA LEU A 146 -19.64 5.63 -3.26
C LEU A 146 -19.70 4.19 -3.79
N TYR A 147 -18.62 3.71 -4.38
CA TYR A 147 -18.54 2.35 -4.93
C TYR A 147 -18.76 1.29 -3.84
N GLU A 148 -18.14 1.48 -2.66
CA GLU A 148 -18.34 0.64 -1.48
C GLU A 148 -19.76 0.74 -0.94
N TYR A 149 -20.31 1.95 -0.83
CA TYR A 149 -21.68 2.19 -0.39
C TYR A 149 -22.72 1.44 -1.26
N PHE A 150 -22.49 1.38 -2.58
CA PHE A 150 -23.34 0.64 -3.51
C PHE A 150 -23.03 -0.87 -3.58
N GLY A 151 -22.09 -1.38 -2.79
CA GLY A 151 -21.77 -2.81 -2.71
C GLY A 151 -21.25 -3.41 -4.02
N VAL A 152 -20.67 -2.59 -4.90
CA VAL A 152 -20.18 -3.07 -6.19
C VAL A 152 -18.92 -3.91 -5.92
N THR A 153 -18.81 -5.10 -6.51
CA THR A 153 -17.62 -5.96 -6.35
C THR A 153 -16.55 -5.57 -7.39
N ARG A 154 -15.27 -5.51 -6.99
CA ARG A 154 -14.15 -5.32 -7.92
C ARG A 154 -13.45 -6.62 -8.24
N LYS A 155 -13.03 -6.74 -9.49
CA LYS A 155 -11.97 -7.67 -9.83
C LYS A 155 -10.64 -7.00 -9.49
N PRO A 156 -9.77 -7.65 -8.71
CA PRO A 156 -8.41 -7.18 -8.46
C PRO A 156 -7.67 -6.89 -9.77
N HIS A 157 -6.83 -5.85 -9.77
CA HIS A 157 -5.85 -5.70 -10.85
C HIS A 157 -4.63 -6.59 -10.54
N PRO A 158 -4.04 -7.26 -11.53
CA PRO A 158 -2.79 -7.99 -11.29
C PRO A 158 -1.66 -7.03 -10.90
N MET A 159 -0.69 -7.55 -10.16
CA MET A 159 0.56 -6.84 -9.88
C MET A 159 1.31 -6.50 -11.18
N VAL A 160 2.22 -5.52 -11.07
CA VAL A 160 3.12 -5.15 -12.18
C VAL A 160 3.91 -6.37 -12.64
N LYS A 161 4.02 -6.54 -13.97
CA LYS A 161 4.75 -7.65 -14.58
C LYS A 161 6.22 -7.65 -14.11
N GLY A 162 6.65 -8.76 -13.50
CA GLY A 162 8.02 -8.96 -13.00
C GLY A 162 8.17 -8.81 -11.49
N ASP A 163 7.17 -8.25 -10.81
CA ASP A 163 7.08 -8.19 -9.35
C ASP A 163 6.29 -9.41 -8.84
N VAL A 164 6.81 -10.10 -7.81
CA VAL A 164 6.20 -11.27 -7.20
C VAL A 164 6.02 -11.01 -5.70
N TYR A 165 4.76 -11.00 -5.25
CA TYR A 165 4.49 -10.94 -3.81
C TYR A 165 4.90 -12.25 -3.15
N SER A 166 5.78 -12.15 -2.16
CA SER A 166 6.45 -13.30 -1.55
C SER A 166 6.06 -13.53 -0.09
N GLY A 167 5.09 -12.77 0.42
CA GLY A 167 4.62 -12.84 1.81
C GLY A 167 5.29 -11.81 2.71
N LEU A 168 4.76 -11.63 3.93
CA LEU A 168 5.26 -10.71 4.97
C LEU A 168 5.37 -9.24 4.54
N GLY A 169 4.70 -8.86 3.45
CA GLY A 169 4.83 -7.51 2.91
C GLY A 169 5.95 -7.32 1.89
N PHE A 170 6.74 -8.37 1.60
CA PHE A 170 7.89 -8.35 0.70
C PHE A 170 7.49 -8.64 -0.76
N VAL A 171 8.14 -7.91 -1.67
CA VAL A 171 7.96 -8.07 -3.12
C VAL A 171 9.31 -8.35 -3.76
N GLU A 172 9.45 -9.56 -4.30
CA GLU A 172 10.59 -9.95 -5.11
C GLU A 172 10.52 -9.27 -6.48
N ARG A 173 11.66 -8.73 -6.92
CA ARG A 173 11.80 -8.13 -8.25
C ARG A 173 12.84 -8.88 -9.06
N ASN A 174 12.40 -9.52 -10.13
CA ASN A 174 13.31 -10.07 -11.12
C ASN A 174 13.70 -9.00 -12.14
N ARG A 175 14.76 -8.24 -11.83
CA ARG A 175 15.38 -7.31 -12.77
C ARG A 175 16.79 -7.80 -13.10
N GLU A 176 17.21 -7.65 -14.36
CA GLU A 176 18.60 -7.87 -14.73
C GLU A 176 19.48 -6.91 -13.91
N SER A 177 20.59 -7.43 -13.36
CA SER A 177 21.58 -6.59 -12.68
C SER A 177 22.07 -5.53 -13.67
N ILE A 178 22.21 -4.29 -13.21
CA ILE A 178 22.93 -3.28 -13.98
C ILE A 178 24.36 -3.82 -14.10
N SER A 179 24.76 -4.23 -15.31
CA SER A 179 26.14 -4.59 -15.61
C SER A 179 26.96 -3.31 -15.68
N ASP A 180 27.91 -3.16 -14.77
CA ASP A 180 28.94 -2.10 -14.82
C ASP A 180 29.90 -2.29 -16.01
#